data_AF-A0A3C0Z8C3-F1
#
_entry.id   AF-A0A3C0Z8C3-F1
#
_cell.length_a   1.000
_cell.length_b   1.000
_cell.length_c   1.000
_cell.angle_alpha   90.00
_cell.angle_beta   90.00
_cell.angle_gamma   90.00
#
_symmetry.space_group_name_H-M   'P 1'
#
loop_
_entity.id
_entity.type
_entity.pdbx_description
1 polymer ?
#
loop_
_entity_poly.entity_id
_entity_poly.type
_entity_poly.pdbx_seq_one_letter_code
_entity_poly.pdbx_strand_id
1 'polypeptide(L)'
;MKQIGLKIKQEWKFLSIFVICSLPGLFSMAQSNTPVLRIGIMADMQYADKTDHGSRFYHNSLMKVDTAVDFFNRNKVDFSLILGDLVDEGPKDLPVLLEHLSPLKKTTYCLLGNHDYVNVSKPDLLHTTFGMPAKYYAFTKGKWRFVFLNTNALSEYATTLNSADQREWKTLMDSL
;
A
#
# COMPACT_ATOMS: atom_id res chain seq x y z
N MET A 1 -62.83 -52.82 -46.08
CA MET A 1 -62.95 -51.79 -45.02
C MET A 1 -62.31 -52.29 -43.75
N LYS A 2 -61.61 -51.38 -43.04
CA LYS A 2 -61.03 -51.45 -41.68
C LYS A 2 -59.74 -52.26 -41.47
N GLN A 3 -58.62 -51.52 -41.60
CA GLN A 3 -57.44 -51.66 -40.73
C GLN A 3 -57.88 -51.60 -39.26
N ILE A 4 -57.34 -52.51 -38.45
CA ILE A 4 -57.24 -52.33 -37.00
C ILE A 4 -55.85 -52.81 -36.61
N GLY A 5 -54.99 -51.85 -36.27
CA GLY A 5 -53.66 -52.11 -35.74
C GLY A 5 -53.72 -52.54 -34.28
N LEU A 6 -52.77 -53.36 -33.87
CA LEU A 6 -52.45 -53.53 -32.46
C LEU A 6 -50.94 -53.39 -32.26
N LYS A 7 -50.60 -52.42 -31.40
CA LYS A 7 -49.25 -51.99 -31.05
C LYS A 7 -48.67 -52.86 -29.92
N ILE A 8 -47.41 -53.28 -30.12
CA ILE A 8 -46.22 -53.21 -29.23
C ILE A 8 -46.40 -53.80 -27.79
N LYS A 9 -45.59 -54.75 -27.32
CA LYS A 9 -44.24 -54.49 -26.76
C LYS A 9 -43.44 -55.79 -26.59
N GLN A 10 -42.29 -55.87 -27.27
CA GLN A 10 -41.21 -56.78 -26.92
C GLN A 10 -40.36 -56.13 -25.82
N GLU A 11 -40.39 -56.71 -24.62
CA GLU A 11 -39.55 -56.33 -23.49
C GLU A 11 -38.20 -57.05 -23.63
N TRP A 12 -37.16 -56.36 -24.09
CA TRP A 12 -35.79 -56.87 -24.03
C TRP A 12 -35.02 -56.09 -22.96
N LYS A 13 -34.91 -56.70 -21.78
CA LYS A 13 -34.04 -56.25 -20.70
C LYS A 13 -32.58 -56.48 -21.09
N PHE A 14 -31.97 -55.56 -21.82
CA PHE A 14 -30.51 -55.45 -21.85
C PHE A 14 -30.08 -54.45 -20.79
N LEU A 15 -29.69 -54.99 -19.64
CA LEU A 15 -28.96 -54.26 -18.62
C LEU A 15 -27.54 -54.00 -19.13
N SER A 16 -27.37 -52.99 -19.97
CA SER A 16 -26.06 -52.46 -20.29
C SER A 16 -25.60 -51.64 -19.09
N ILE A 17 -24.78 -52.25 -18.23
CA ILE A 17 -24.01 -51.52 -17.22
C ILE A 17 -23.03 -50.63 -17.97
N PHE A 18 -23.41 -49.37 -18.19
CA PHE A 18 -22.45 -48.33 -18.51
C PHE A 18 -21.67 -48.05 -17.22
N VAL A 19 -20.45 -48.55 -17.15
CA VAL A 19 -19.45 -48.04 -16.21
C VAL A 19 -19.15 -46.61 -16.67
N ILE A 20 -19.93 -45.66 -16.16
CA ILE A 20 -19.55 -44.25 -16.19
C ILE A 20 -18.37 -44.17 -15.25
N CYS A 21 -17.16 -44.17 -15.82
CA CYS A 21 -15.97 -43.70 -15.12
C CYS A 21 -16.26 -42.26 -14.68
N SER A 22 -16.75 -42.10 -13.46
CA SER A 22 -16.68 -40.86 -12.72
C SER A 22 -15.20 -40.57 -12.51
N LEU A 23 -14.54 -40.00 -13.52
CA LEU A 23 -13.40 -39.13 -13.30
C LEU A 23 -13.97 -38.01 -12.43
N PRO A 24 -13.65 -37.93 -11.13
CA PRO A 24 -13.85 -36.67 -10.45
C PRO A 24 -12.98 -35.71 -11.27
N GLY A 25 -13.62 -34.78 -11.97
CA GLY A 25 -12.93 -33.71 -12.65
C GLY A 25 -12.11 -33.03 -11.57
N LEU A 26 -10.83 -33.36 -11.50
CA LEU A 26 -9.80 -32.53 -10.92
C LEU A 26 -9.77 -31.30 -11.84
N PHE A 27 -10.76 -30.43 -11.67
CA PHE A 27 -10.62 -29.03 -11.99
C PHE A 27 -9.49 -28.57 -11.09
N SER A 28 -8.26 -28.71 -11.59
CA SER A 28 -7.16 -27.90 -11.12
C SER A 28 -7.62 -26.48 -11.37
N MET A 29 -8.13 -25.81 -10.33
CA MET A 29 -8.32 -24.38 -10.38
C MET A 29 -6.92 -23.82 -10.59
N ALA A 30 -6.59 -23.52 -11.84
CA ALA A 30 -5.41 -22.77 -12.15
C ALA A 30 -5.45 -21.54 -11.24
N GLN A 31 -4.46 -21.43 -10.34
CA GLN A 31 -4.31 -20.25 -9.51
C GLN A 31 -4.31 -19.08 -10.47
N SER A 32 -5.31 -18.20 -10.36
CA SER A 32 -5.34 -16.98 -11.14
C SER A 32 -4.04 -16.24 -10.85
N ASN A 33 -3.11 -16.17 -11.81
CA ASN A 33 -1.86 -15.43 -11.69
C ASN A 33 -2.08 -13.91 -11.65
N THR A 34 -3.32 -13.45 -11.50
CA THR A 34 -3.66 -12.05 -11.25
C THR A 34 -3.30 -11.68 -9.82
N PRO A 35 -2.46 -10.65 -9.59
CA PRO A 35 -2.17 -10.17 -8.25
C PRO A 35 -3.46 -9.78 -7.51
N VAL A 36 -3.59 -10.20 -6.25
CA VAL A 36 -4.73 -9.82 -5.38
C VAL A 36 -4.69 -8.33 -5.06
N LEU A 37 -3.49 -7.77 -4.96
CA LEU A 37 -3.22 -6.34 -4.80
C LEU A 37 -1.93 -5.98 -5.56
N ARG A 38 -1.90 -4.81 -6.18
CA ARG A 38 -0.70 -4.17 -6.74
C ARG A 38 -0.45 -2.89 -5.95
N ILE A 39 0.68 -2.80 -5.26
CA ILE A 39 1.00 -1.67 -4.39
C ILE A 39 2.23 -0.97 -4.96
N GLY A 40 2.12 0.34 -5.21
CA GLY A 40 3.29 1.17 -5.49
C GLY A 40 3.96 1.56 -4.18
N ILE A 41 5.28 1.41 -4.06
CA ILE A 41 6.01 1.74 -2.83
C ILE A 41 7.18 2.66 -3.17
N MET A 42 7.28 3.78 -2.45
CA MET A 42 8.42 4.69 -2.47
C MET A 42 8.83 5.02 -1.02
N ALA A 43 10.09 5.39 -0.84
CA ALA A 43 10.66 5.76 0.46
C ALA A 43 11.83 6.71 0.23
N ASP A 44 12.20 7.47 1.26
CA ASP A 44 13.46 8.23 1.32
C ASP A 44 13.68 9.11 0.08
N MET A 45 12.64 9.84 -0.32
CA MET A 45 12.76 10.82 -1.40
C MET A 45 13.73 11.91 -0.98
N GLN A 46 13.65 12.32 0.29
CA GLN A 46 14.51 13.30 0.95
C GLN A 46 14.73 14.52 0.07
N TYR A 47 13.66 15.07 -0.53
CA TYR A 47 13.78 16.27 -1.34
C TYR A 47 14.17 17.46 -0.45
N ALA A 48 15.07 18.30 -0.95
CA ALA A 48 15.37 19.61 -0.40
C ALA A 48 15.89 20.54 -1.49
N ASP A 49 15.55 21.82 -1.40
CA ASP A 49 16.12 22.85 -2.28
C ASP A 49 17.48 23.32 -1.74
N LYS A 50 18.49 22.46 -1.89
CA LYS A 50 19.87 22.75 -1.48
C LYS A 50 20.89 21.97 -2.32
N THR A 51 22.14 22.40 -2.25
CA THR A 51 23.25 21.70 -2.95
C THR A 51 23.40 20.27 -2.45
N ASP A 52 23.60 19.35 -3.40
CA ASP A 52 23.91 17.94 -3.14
C ASP A 52 25.09 17.77 -2.17
N HIS A 53 25.03 16.71 -1.37
CA HIS A 53 26.05 16.43 -0.37
C HIS A 53 26.36 14.93 -0.25
N GLY A 54 27.60 14.55 -0.53
CA GLY A 54 28.03 13.15 -0.51
C GLY A 54 27.24 12.31 -1.52
N SER A 55 26.46 11.34 -1.02
CA SER A 55 25.58 10.48 -1.82
C SER A 55 24.12 10.97 -1.88
N ARG A 56 23.82 12.14 -1.33
CA ARG A 56 22.48 12.74 -1.34
C ARG A 56 22.35 13.70 -2.52
N PHE A 57 21.49 13.32 -3.47
CA PHE A 57 21.20 14.06 -4.69
C PHE A 57 19.77 14.64 -4.60
N TYR A 58 19.64 15.81 -3.98
CA TYR A 58 18.36 16.33 -3.49
C TYR A 58 17.42 16.72 -4.63
N HIS A 59 17.86 17.52 -5.60
CA HIS A 59 17.03 17.87 -6.76
C HIS A 59 16.74 16.66 -7.66
N ASN A 60 17.68 15.72 -7.76
CA ASN A 60 17.48 14.50 -8.56
C ASN A 60 16.41 13.57 -7.98
N SER A 61 16.06 13.72 -6.70
CA SER A 61 14.94 12.98 -6.11
C SER A 61 13.63 13.24 -6.86
N LEU A 62 13.39 14.46 -7.34
CA LEU A 62 12.17 14.83 -8.07
C LEU A 62 12.03 14.01 -9.36
N MET A 63 13.11 13.86 -10.13
CA MET A 63 13.10 13.03 -11.34
C MET A 63 12.81 11.55 -11.04
N LYS A 64 13.29 11.04 -9.90
CA LYS A 64 13.00 9.66 -9.45
C LYS A 64 11.53 9.52 -9.06
N VAL A 65 10.98 10.52 -8.39
CA VAL A 65 9.55 10.60 -8.04
C VAL A 65 8.72 10.58 -9.31
N ASP A 66 9.00 11.46 -10.28
CA ASP A 66 8.28 11.49 -11.56
C ASP A 66 8.29 10.12 -12.25
N THR A 67 9.47 9.50 -12.32
CA THR A 67 9.64 8.15 -12.89
C THR A 67 8.77 7.10 -12.19
N ALA A 68 8.72 7.14 -10.85
CA ALA A 68 7.94 6.21 -10.06
C ALA A 68 6.43 6.46 -10.18
N VAL A 69 6.00 7.72 -10.18
CA VAL A 69 4.60 8.13 -10.41
C VAL A 69 4.10 7.59 -11.76
N ASP A 70 4.89 7.82 -12.80
CA ASP A 70 4.66 7.31 -14.14
C ASP A 70 4.56 5.78 -14.18
N PHE A 71 5.50 5.11 -13.52
CA PHE A 71 5.53 3.66 -13.43
C PHE A 71 4.29 3.11 -12.71
N PHE A 72 3.88 3.70 -11.58
CA PHE A 72 2.70 3.30 -10.82
C PHE A 72 1.42 3.48 -11.64
N ASN A 73 1.30 4.61 -12.33
CA ASN A 73 0.17 4.91 -13.19
C ASN A 73 0.06 3.91 -14.37
N ARG A 74 1.17 3.62 -15.06
CA ARG A 74 1.21 2.63 -16.15
C ARG A 74 0.87 1.22 -15.68
N ASN A 75 1.35 0.85 -14.49
CA ASN A 75 1.15 -0.47 -13.90
C ASN A 75 -0.18 -0.65 -13.17
N LYS A 76 -1.04 0.39 -13.16
CA LYS A 76 -2.38 0.38 -12.58
C LYS A 76 -2.38 -0.19 -11.16
N VAL A 77 -1.53 0.36 -10.29
CA VAL A 77 -1.55 0.00 -8.86
C VAL A 77 -2.92 0.26 -8.25
N ASP A 78 -3.25 -0.42 -7.15
CA ASP A 78 -4.49 -0.21 -6.40
C ASP A 78 -4.41 1.04 -5.52
N PHE A 79 -3.22 1.31 -4.99
CA PHE A 79 -2.84 2.47 -4.17
C PHE A 79 -1.31 2.54 -4.07
N SER A 80 -0.80 3.66 -3.56
CA SER A 80 0.63 3.89 -3.32
C SER A 80 0.93 4.09 -1.84
N LEU A 81 2.11 3.65 -1.42
CA LEU A 81 2.66 3.81 -0.09
C LEU A 81 3.94 4.66 -0.15
N ILE A 82 4.05 5.65 0.72
CA ILE A 82 5.27 6.44 0.94
C ILE A 82 5.75 6.18 2.37
N LEU A 83 6.94 5.59 2.51
CA LEU A 83 7.43 5.03 3.78
C LEU A 83 8.27 6.03 4.62
N GLY A 84 7.97 7.33 4.52
CA GLY A 84 8.68 8.38 5.25
C GLY A 84 9.83 9.02 4.49
N ASP A 85 10.42 10.03 5.12
CA ASP A 85 11.54 10.82 4.61
C ASP A 85 11.23 11.38 3.22
N LEU A 86 10.09 12.07 3.12
CA LEU A 86 9.67 12.75 1.91
C LEU A 86 10.60 13.92 1.62
N VAL A 87 10.90 14.69 2.66
CA VAL A 87 11.75 15.90 2.62
C VAL A 87 12.93 15.73 3.56
N ASP A 88 14.09 16.31 3.21
CA ASP A 88 15.32 16.16 4.01
C ASP A 88 15.39 17.14 5.21
N GLU A 89 14.74 18.31 5.09
CA GLU A 89 14.84 19.42 6.05
C GLU A 89 13.47 19.88 6.58
N GLY A 90 12.56 18.92 6.74
CA GLY A 90 11.20 19.16 7.18
C GLY A 90 10.32 19.88 6.15
N PRO A 91 9.12 20.34 6.55
CA PRO A 91 8.01 20.58 5.63
C PRO A 91 8.17 21.80 4.71
N LYS A 92 9.28 22.56 4.80
CA LYS A 92 9.48 23.77 3.99
C LYS A 92 9.44 23.49 2.49
N ASP A 93 9.99 22.35 2.07
CA ASP A 93 10.14 21.94 0.67
C ASP A 93 9.06 20.94 0.24
N LEU A 94 8.15 20.58 1.15
CA LEU A 94 7.07 19.64 0.89
C LEU A 94 6.14 20.08 -0.26
N PRO A 95 5.76 21.36 -0.41
CA PRO A 95 4.87 21.78 -1.50
C PRO A 95 5.40 21.41 -2.89
N VAL A 96 6.70 21.61 -3.14
CA VAL A 96 7.32 21.25 -4.44
C VAL A 96 7.23 19.75 -4.68
N LEU A 97 7.60 18.94 -3.68
CA LEU A 97 7.48 17.48 -3.79
C LEU A 97 6.03 17.02 -4.03
N LEU A 98 5.05 17.67 -3.39
CA LEU A 98 3.63 17.36 -3.58
C LEU A 98 3.17 17.66 -5.02
N GLU A 99 3.72 18.66 -5.69
CA GLU A 99 3.44 18.92 -7.11
C GLU A 99 3.88 17.73 -7.98
N HIS A 100 5.05 17.15 -7.71
CA HIS A 100 5.56 15.95 -8.40
C HIS A 100 4.76 14.68 -8.07
N LEU A 101 4.18 14.59 -6.87
CA LEU A 101 3.32 13.46 -6.47
C LEU A 101 1.88 13.60 -6.98
N SER A 102 1.43 14.81 -7.28
CA SER A 102 0.05 15.11 -7.70
C SER A 102 -0.47 14.31 -8.91
N PRO A 103 0.36 13.86 -9.88
CA PRO A 103 -0.12 13.06 -11.01
C PRO A 103 -0.45 11.60 -10.65
N LEU A 104 -0.23 11.13 -9.42
CA LEU A 104 -0.66 9.79 -8.98
C LEU A 104 -2.18 9.65 -9.11
N LYS A 105 -2.62 8.66 -9.91
CA LYS A 105 -4.05 8.44 -10.21
C LYS A 105 -4.82 7.69 -9.13
N LYS A 106 -4.13 7.22 -8.10
CA LYS A 106 -4.66 6.35 -7.04
C LYS A 106 -4.31 6.93 -5.70
N THR A 107 -5.07 6.56 -4.68
CA THR A 107 -4.85 7.02 -3.31
C THR A 107 -3.43 6.71 -2.86
N THR A 108 -2.79 7.71 -2.25
CA THR A 108 -1.47 7.59 -1.64
C THR A 108 -1.62 7.64 -0.13
N TYR A 109 -0.97 6.71 0.56
CA TYR A 109 -0.88 6.67 2.01
C TYR A 109 0.58 6.87 2.40
N CYS A 110 0.85 7.79 3.32
CA CYS A 110 2.21 8.04 3.80
C CYS A 110 2.34 7.84 5.31
N LEU A 111 3.56 7.56 5.75
CA LEU A 111 4.02 7.76 7.12
C LEU A 111 5.17 8.76 7.11
N LEU A 112 5.58 9.22 8.29
CA LEU A 112 6.69 10.17 8.45
C LEU A 112 7.96 9.44 8.88
N GLY A 113 9.09 9.83 8.30
CA GLY A 113 10.42 9.47 8.75
C GLY A 113 11.05 10.59 9.57
N ASN A 114 12.26 10.39 10.06
CA ASN A 114 12.92 11.36 10.96
C ASN A 114 13.28 12.67 10.25
N HIS A 115 13.55 12.65 8.95
CA HIS A 115 13.89 13.86 8.20
C HIS A 115 12.69 14.80 8.02
N ASP A 116 11.47 14.26 8.00
CA ASP A 116 10.25 15.04 7.91
C ASP A 116 10.02 15.96 9.13
N TYR A 117 10.66 15.63 10.28
CA TYR A 117 10.56 16.38 11.54
C TYR A 117 11.61 17.49 11.70
N VAL A 118 12.57 17.62 10.78
CA VAL A 118 13.64 18.62 10.88
C VAL A 118 13.05 20.04 10.89
N ASN A 119 13.51 20.89 11.80
CA ASN A 119 13.04 22.28 11.96
C ASN A 119 11.53 22.44 12.22
N VAL A 120 10.86 21.42 12.78
CA VAL A 120 9.43 21.47 13.11
C VAL A 120 9.20 21.95 14.54
N SER A 121 8.42 23.04 14.70
CA SER A 121 8.10 23.60 16.02
C SER A 121 6.90 22.93 16.72
N LYS A 122 6.04 22.26 15.95
CA LYS A 122 4.82 21.59 16.45
C LYS A 122 4.75 20.15 15.90
N PRO A 123 5.62 19.24 16.37
CA PRO A 123 5.73 17.89 15.82
C PRO A 123 4.42 17.09 15.93
N ASP A 124 3.59 17.38 16.94
CA ASP A 124 2.28 16.74 17.13
C ASP A 124 1.29 17.00 15.99
N LEU A 125 1.42 18.14 15.30
CA LEU A 125 0.54 18.53 14.20
C LEU A 125 1.08 18.16 12.82
N LEU A 126 2.34 17.69 12.75
CA LEU A 126 3.05 17.47 11.49
C LEU A 126 2.31 16.53 10.53
N HIS A 127 1.68 15.49 11.07
CA HIS A 127 0.88 14.55 10.28
C HIS A 127 -0.18 15.26 9.40
N THR A 128 -0.80 16.34 9.90
CA THR A 128 -1.78 17.11 9.13
C THR A 128 -1.15 17.87 7.95
N THR A 129 0.08 18.37 8.12
CA THR A 129 0.85 19.02 7.05
C THR A 129 1.14 18.07 5.89
N PHE A 130 1.33 16.78 6.18
CA PHE A 130 1.54 15.72 5.21
C PHE A 130 0.24 15.05 4.72
N GLY A 131 -0.92 15.60 5.09
CA GLY A 131 -2.22 15.07 4.67
C GLY A 131 -2.59 13.71 5.29
N MET A 132 -1.91 13.30 6.37
CA MET A 132 -2.22 12.09 7.10
C MET A 132 -3.41 12.31 8.06
N PRO A 133 -4.27 11.31 8.27
CA PRO A 133 -5.43 11.45 9.14
C PRO A 133 -5.09 11.46 10.65
N ALA A 134 -3.93 10.89 11.02
CA ALA A 134 -3.44 10.81 12.40
C ALA A 134 -1.93 10.49 12.41
N LYS A 135 -1.26 10.63 13.56
CA LYS A 135 0.17 10.28 13.75
C LYS A 135 0.47 8.82 13.38
N TYR A 136 -0.48 7.92 13.62
CA TYR A 136 -0.50 6.52 13.21
C TYR A 136 -1.94 6.19 12.80
N TYR A 137 -2.12 5.28 11.85
CA TYR A 137 -3.45 4.95 11.36
C TYR A 137 -3.47 3.58 10.69
N ALA A 138 -4.67 3.13 10.30
CA ALA A 138 -4.83 1.89 9.57
C ALA A 138 -5.98 2.00 8.58
N PHE A 139 -5.88 1.26 7.49
CA PHE A 139 -6.99 1.09 6.55
C PHE A 139 -7.12 -0.38 6.14
N THR A 140 -8.24 -0.73 5.53
CA THR A 140 -8.50 -2.09 5.02
C THR A 140 -8.79 -2.04 3.52
N LYS A 141 -8.17 -2.92 2.75
CA LYS A 141 -8.42 -3.11 1.32
C LYS A 141 -8.70 -4.58 1.05
N GLY A 142 -9.95 -4.90 0.74
CA GLY A 142 -10.39 -6.29 0.61
C GLY A 142 -10.19 -7.04 1.93
N LYS A 143 -9.41 -8.13 1.91
CA LYS A 143 -9.11 -8.96 3.08
C LYS A 143 -7.83 -8.56 3.83
N TRP A 144 -7.19 -7.46 3.44
CA TRP A 144 -5.90 -7.02 3.97
C TRP A 144 -6.06 -5.74 4.80
N ARG A 145 -5.45 -5.71 5.98
CA ARG A 145 -5.35 -4.52 6.84
C ARG A 145 -3.93 -3.99 6.83
N PHE A 146 -3.78 -2.71 6.52
CA PHE A 146 -2.52 -1.99 6.52
C PHE A 146 -2.45 -1.12 7.78
N VAL A 147 -1.35 -1.19 8.51
CA VAL A 147 -1.13 -0.48 9.77
C VAL A 147 0.12 0.38 9.62
N PHE A 148 -0.04 1.69 9.82
CA PHE A 148 1.01 2.71 9.71
C PHE A 148 1.36 3.14 11.12
N LEU A 149 2.56 2.79 11.57
CA LEU A 149 3.06 3.10 12.89
C LEU A 149 3.92 4.36 12.85
N ASN A 150 3.95 5.10 13.95
CA ASN A 150 4.87 6.21 14.13
C ASN A 150 6.09 5.74 14.92
N THR A 151 7.17 5.41 14.21
CA THR A 151 8.44 5.02 14.83
C THR A 151 9.20 6.19 15.44
N ASN A 152 8.76 7.43 15.19
CA ASN A 152 9.35 8.64 15.76
C ASN A 152 8.71 9.04 17.08
N ALA A 153 7.59 8.41 17.49
CA ALA A 153 6.73 8.89 18.58
C ALA A 153 7.48 9.17 19.90
N LEU A 154 8.47 8.33 20.23
CA LEU A 154 9.33 8.49 21.40
C LEU A 154 10.74 8.87 20.93
N SER A 155 10.91 10.13 20.52
CA SER A 155 12.20 10.67 20.09
C SER A 155 12.40 12.10 20.60
N GLU A 156 13.66 12.55 20.64
CA GLU A 156 13.99 13.92 21.04
C GLU A 156 13.31 14.96 20.14
N TYR A 157 13.29 14.72 18.83
CA TYR A 157 12.84 15.68 17.82
C TYR A 157 11.33 15.64 17.54
N ALA A 158 10.65 14.52 17.79
CA ALA A 158 9.22 14.40 17.54
C ALA A 158 8.34 14.56 18.79
N THR A 159 8.94 14.82 19.96
CA THR A 159 8.21 15.08 21.20
C THR A 159 8.13 16.57 21.51
N THR A 160 7.03 16.99 22.13
CA THR A 160 6.82 18.38 22.56
C THR A 160 7.35 18.56 23.98
N LEU A 161 7.98 19.71 24.28
CA LEU A 161 8.48 20.03 25.62
C LEU A 161 7.38 19.86 26.68
N ASN A 162 7.69 19.13 27.76
CA ASN A 162 6.79 18.79 28.86
C ASN A 162 5.60 17.87 28.51
N SER A 163 5.57 17.26 27.32
CA SER A 163 4.55 16.27 26.97
C SER A 163 4.75 14.93 27.72
N ALA A 164 3.72 14.08 27.72
CA ALA A 164 3.84 12.70 28.22
C ALA A 164 4.89 11.91 27.42
N ASP A 165 4.80 11.98 26.09
CA ASP A 165 5.72 11.33 25.16
C ASP A 165 7.19 11.75 25.41
N GLN A 166 7.47 13.02 25.75
CA GLN A 166 8.82 13.46 26.10
C GLN A 166 9.32 12.83 27.41
N ARG A 167 8.46 12.72 28.43
CA ARG A 167 8.83 12.07 29.70
C ARG A 167 9.10 10.58 29.49
N GLU A 168 8.29 9.93 28.67
CA GLU A 168 8.47 8.52 28.33
C GLU A 168 9.76 8.30 27.52
N TRP A 169 10.04 9.14 26.51
CA TRP A 169 11.31 9.11 25.79
C TRP A 169 12.52 9.26 26.72
N LYS A 170 12.49 10.23 27.65
CA LYS A 170 13.56 10.40 28.66
C LYS A 170 13.74 9.14 29.51
N THR A 171 12.63 8.56 29.99
CA THR A 171 12.66 7.32 30.79
C THR A 171 13.29 6.17 30.00
N LEU A 172 12.97 6.04 28.70
CA LEU A 172 13.54 5.03 27.84
C LEU A 172 15.05 5.25 27.63
N MET A 173 15.48 6.49 27.40
CA MET A 173 16.89 6.83 27.23
C MET A 173 17.71 6.63 28.50
N ASP A 174 17.16 6.95 29.67
CA ASP A 174 17.82 6.73 30.97
C ASP A 174 18.01 5.23 31.30
N SER A 175 17.33 4.33 30.57
CA SER A 175 17.36 2.88 30.78
C SER A 175 18.35 2.12 29.88
N LEU A 176 18.98 2.80 28.92
CA LEU A 176 19.95 2.25 27.95
C LEU A 176 21.38 2.41 28.45
#